data_AF-A0A2D5VDQ0-F1
#
_entry.id   AF-A0A2D5VDQ0-F1
#
_cell.length_a   1.000
_cell.length_b   1.000
_cell.length_c   1.000
_cell.angle_alpha   90.00
_cell.angle_beta   90.00
_cell.angle_gamma   90.00
#
_symmetry.space_group_name_H-M   'P 1'
#
loop_
_entity.id
_entity.type
_entity.pdbx_description
1 polymer ?
#
loop_
_entity_poly.entity_id
_entity_poly.type
_entity_poly.pdbx_seq_one_letter_code
_entity_poly.pdbx_strand_id
1 'polypeptide(L)' 'MSWPLLYKLHLQVESKNINIISTVTNQGKVRFMIYDEKMTAPVLIRFRNRLLREAKKKVCLILDHLRVDHAKLVKS' A
#
# COMPACT_ATOMS: atom_id res chain seq x y z
N MET A 1 8.99 25.67 -42.47
CA MET A 1 8.01 25.74 -41.36
C MET A 1 7.09 24.53 -41.48
N SER A 2 7.40 23.41 -40.78
CA SER A 2 6.93 23.08 -39.42
C SER A 2 5.45 22.62 -39.47
N TRP A 3 5.04 21.36 -39.29
CA TRP A 3 5.65 20.10 -38.80
C TRP A 3 4.84 18.90 -39.36
N PRO A 4 5.42 17.68 -39.43
CA PRO A 4 4.68 16.44 -39.71
C PRO A 4 3.88 15.99 -38.47
N LEU A 5 2.57 15.83 -38.63
CA LEU A 5 1.66 15.28 -37.64
C LEU A 5 1.80 13.76 -37.60
N LEU A 6 2.43 13.21 -36.56
CA LEU A 6 2.01 11.95 -35.92
C LEU A 6 3.03 11.47 -34.89
N TYR A 7 2.70 11.53 -33.60
CA TYR A 7 2.84 10.38 -32.69
C TYR A 7 1.79 10.52 -31.58
N LYS A 8 0.58 9.99 -31.80
CA LYS A 8 -0.39 9.78 -30.71
C LYS A 8 0.04 8.51 -29.98
N LEU A 9 0.72 8.67 -28.84
CA LEU A 9 1.07 7.55 -27.98
C LEU A 9 -0.20 7.10 -27.24
N HIS A 10 -0.87 6.07 -27.75
CA HIS A 10 -1.90 5.36 -26.99
C HIS A 10 -1.19 4.35 -26.08
N LEU A 11 -0.82 4.80 -24.88
CA LEU A 11 -0.42 3.89 -23.81
C LEU A 11 -1.69 3.27 -23.22
N GLN A 12 -2.07 2.10 -23.73
CA GLN A 12 -2.92 1.20 -22.97
C GLN A 12 -2.02 0.50 -21.95
N VAL A 13 -1.92 1.07 -20.74
CA VAL A 13 -1.43 0.31 -19.58
C VAL A 13 -2.59 -0.55 -19.12
N GLU A 14 -2.57 -1.83 -19.49
CA GLU A 14 -3.37 -2.83 -18.79
C GLU A 14 -2.81 -2.95 -17.38
N SER A 15 -3.44 -2.29 -16.41
CA SER A 15 -3.08 -2.45 -15.01
C SER A 15 -3.43 -3.89 -14.60
N LYS A 16 -2.45 -4.80 -14.59
CA LYS A 16 -2.47 -5.85 -13.58
C LYS A 16 -2.57 -5.13 -12.24
N ASN A 17 -3.62 -5.41 -11.47
CA ASN A 17 -3.97 -4.69 -10.23
C ASN A 17 -2.87 -4.87 -9.17
N ILE A 18 -1.78 -4.10 -9.27
CA ILE A 18 -0.73 -4.05 -8.27
C ILE A 18 -1.19 -3.09 -7.18
N ASN A 19 -1.34 -3.61 -5.96
CA ASN A 19 -1.74 -2.82 -4.81
C ASN A 19 -0.52 -2.49 -3.93
N ILE A 20 -0.59 -1.37 -3.22
CA ILE A 20 0.49 -0.88 -2.36
C ILE A 20 -0.10 -0.45 -1.02
N ILE A 21 0.61 -0.75 0.08
CA ILE A 21 0.36 -0.19 1.41
C ILE A 21 1.64 0.47 1.90
N SER A 22 1.54 1.66 2.49
CA SER A 22 2.68 2.43 2.98
C SER A 22 2.43 3.02 4.36
N THR A 23 3.50 3.27 5.11
CA THR A 23 3.48 3.97 6.40
C THR A 23 4.66 4.92 6.50
N VAL A 24 4.46 6.01 7.24
CA VAL A 24 5.51 6.98 7.57
C VAL A 24 5.59 7.10 9.08
N THR A 25 6.80 7.00 9.65
CA THR A 25 7.02 7.26 11.07
C THR A 25 7.19 8.76 11.34
N ASN A 26 7.03 9.20 12.58
CA ASN A 26 7.33 10.58 12.98
C ASN A 26 8.80 11.01 12.78
N GLN A 27 9.70 10.05 12.49
CA GLN A 27 11.10 10.30 12.12
C GLN A 27 11.28 10.40 10.59
N GLY A 28 10.19 10.41 9.82
CA GLY A 28 10.21 10.45 8.36
C GLY A 28 10.60 9.13 7.71
N LYS A 29 10.65 8.00 8.44
CA LYS A 29 10.97 6.70 7.84
C LYS A 29 9.76 6.15 7.10
N VAL A 30 9.94 5.91 5.82
CA VAL A 30 8.91 5.34 4.95
C VAL A 30 9.08 3.82 4.86
N ARG A 31 7.97 3.09 4.93
CA ARG A 31 7.93 1.64 4.67
C ARG A 31 6.74 1.35 3.77
N PHE A 32 6.90 0.41 2.87
CA PHE A 32 5.82 -0.01 1.98
C PHE A 32 5.88 -1.50 1.67
N MET A 33 4.76 -2.05 1.22
CA MET A 33 4.65 -3.41 0.71
C MET A 33 3.78 -3.39 -0.54
N ILE A 34 4.31 -3.98 -1.61
CA ILE A 34 3.59 -4.26 -2.85
C ILE A 34 2.90 -5.62 -2.70
N TYR A 35 1.67 -5.75 -3.19
CA TYR A 35 0.89 -6.99 -3.15
C TYR A 35 -0.13 -7.03 -4.28
N ASP A 36 -0.41 -8.23 -4.81
CA ASP A 36 -1.32 -8.41 -5.96
C ASP A 36 -2.75 -8.81 -5.54
N GLU A 37 -2.96 -9.07 -4.24
CA GLU A 37 -4.22 -9.53 -3.67
C GLU A 37 -5.13 -8.34 -3.27
N LYS A 38 -6.41 -8.59 -2.96
CA LYS A 38 -7.28 -7.58 -2.32
C LYS A 38 -6.77 -7.25 -0.90
N MET A 39 -6.92 -5.99 -0.48
CA MET A 39 -6.63 -5.61 0.91
C MET A 39 -7.58 -6.30 1.88
N THR A 40 -7.08 -7.30 2.60
CA THR A 40 -7.83 -8.08 3.60
C THR A 40 -7.07 -8.06 4.93
N ALA A 41 -7.72 -8.49 6.02
CA ALA A 41 -7.07 -8.56 7.33
C ALA A 41 -5.76 -9.38 7.33
N PRO A 42 -5.65 -10.54 6.65
CA PRO A 42 -4.38 -11.25 6.51
C PRO A 42 -3.26 -10.43 5.85
N VAL A 43 -3.57 -9.68 4.80
CA VAL A 43 -2.60 -8.82 4.11
C VAL A 43 -2.10 -7.72 5.05
N LEU A 44 -3.02 -7.09 5.77
CA LEU A 44 -2.70 -6.05 6.76
C LEU A 44 -1.88 -6.61 7.94
N ILE A 45 -2.23 -7.79 8.45
CA ILE A 45 -1.47 -8.46 9.52
C ILE A 45 -0.04 -8.78 9.06
N ARG A 46 0.12 -9.28 7.82
CA ARG A 46 1.43 -9.54 7.23
C ARG A 46 2.28 -8.28 7.15
N PHE A 47 1.69 -7.17 6.69
CA PHE A 47 2.37 -5.88 6.68
C PHE A 47 2.73 -5.40 8.09
N ARG A 48 1.78 -5.43 9.03
CA ARG A 48 2.00 -5.07 10.45
C ARG A 48 3.13 -5.88 11.09
N ASN A 49 3.17 -7.19 10.87
CA ASN A 49 4.21 -8.05 11.43
C ASN A 49 5.60 -7.70 10.87
N ARG A 50 5.69 -7.29 9.61
CA ARG A 50 6.95 -6.77 9.03
C ARG A 50 7.37 -5.45 9.69
N LEU A 51 6.43 -4.54 9.95
CA LEU A 51 6.70 -3.30 10.67
C LEU A 51 7.22 -3.58 12.10
N LEU A 52 6.57 -4.51 12.80
CA LEU A 52 6.90 -4.84 14.20
C LEU A 52 8.26 -5.54 14.36
N ARG A 53 8.71 -6.32 13.38
CA ARG A 53 10.03 -7.00 13.44
C ARG A 53 11.20 -6.04 13.62
N GLU A 54 11.08 -4.83 13.07
CA GLU A 54 12.12 -3.80 13.18
C GLU A 54 11.82 -2.76 14.26
N ALA A 55 10.68 -2.87 14.94
CA ALA A 55 10.27 -1.92 15.94
C ALA A 55 10.98 -2.19 17.28
N LYS A 56 11.81 -1.24 17.72
CA LYS A 56 12.48 -1.28 19.03
C LYS A 56 11.60 -0.81 20.20
N LYS A 57 10.41 -0.26 19.90
CA LYS A 57 9.47 0.34 20.84
C LYS A 57 8.03 0.06 20.38
N LYS A 58 7.03 0.30 21.25
CA LYS A 58 5.60 0.18 20.89
C LYS A 58 5.29 1.05 19.67
N VAL A 59 4.57 0.49 18.70
CA VAL A 59 4.16 1.16 17.45
C VAL A 59 2.67 1.49 17.51
N CYS A 60 2.33 2.76 17.29
CA CYS A 60 0.95 3.17 17.03
C CYS A 60 0.76 3.26 15.50
N LEU A 61 -0.20 2.51 14.96
CA LEU A 61 -0.52 2.51 13.52
C LEU A 61 -1.82 3.28 13.32
N ILE A 62 -1.75 4.38 12.57
CA ILE A 62 -2.92 5.12 12.12
C ILE A 62 -3.27 4.58 10.73
N LEU A 63 -4.46 4.02 10.60
CA LEU A 63 -5.00 3.55 9.33
C LEU A 63 -6.01 4.57 8.82
N ASP A 64 -6.01 4.81 7.52
CA ASP A 64 -7.08 5.57 6.85
C ASP A 64 -8.36 4.71 6.78
N HIS A 65 -9.47 5.31 6.31
CA HIS A 65 -10.78 4.66 6.12
C HIS A 65 -10.72 3.54 5.07
N LEU A 66 -9.98 2.47 5.37
CA LEU A 66 -10.14 1.19 4.74
C LEU A 66 -11.60 0.79 4.93
N ARG A 67 -12.31 0.50 3.85
CA ARG A 67 -13.62 -0.17 3.87
C ARG A 67 -13.43 -1.58 4.46
N VAL A 68 -13.21 -1.65 5.77
CA VAL A 68 -13.11 -2.90 6.54
C VAL A 68 -14.40 -3.04 7.32
N ASP A 69 -15.53 -3.14 6.64
CA ASP A 69 -16.81 -3.34 7.31
C ASP A 69 -16.88 -4.65 8.11
N HIS A 70 -15.86 -5.53 8.08
CA HIS A 70 -15.82 -6.77 8.87
C HIS A 70 -14.48 -7.09 9.57
N ALA A 71 -13.74 -6.10 10.09
CA ALA A 71 -12.58 -6.42 10.93
C ALA A 71 -13.02 -7.02 12.28
N LYS A 72 -13.11 -8.35 12.38
CA LYS A 72 -13.20 -9.04 13.67
C LYS A 72 -12.03 -8.62 14.56
N LEU A 73 -12.35 -8.31 15.81
CA LEU A 73 -11.43 -7.92 16.86
C LEU A 73 -10.24 -8.91 16.93
N VAL A 74 -9.04 -8.47 16.53
CA VAL A 74 -7.81 -9.25 16.72
C VAL A 74 -7.40 -9.09 18.18
N LYS A 75 -7.73 -10.06 19.03
CA LYS A 75 -7.19 -10.13 20.40
C LYS A 75 -5.72 -10.52 20.33
N SER A 76 -4.91 -9.75 21.06
CA SER A 76 -3.50 -10.02 21.42
C SER A 76 -3.42 -10.94 22.62
#